data_AF-A0AA88KWE3-F1
#
_entry.id   AF-A0AA88KWE3-F1
#
_cell.length_a   1.000
_cell.length_b   1.000
_cell.length_c   1.000
_cell.angle_alpha   90.00
_cell.angle_beta   90.00
_cell.angle_gamma   90.00
#
_symmetry.space_group_name_H-M   'P 1'
#
loop_
_entity.id
_entity.type
_entity.pdbx_description
1 polymer ?
#
loop_
_entity_poly.entity_id
_entity_poly.type
_entity_poly.pdbx_seq_one_letter_code
_entity_poly.pdbx_strand_id
1 'polypeptide(L)'
;MFKTLTSPRATLLDVISSEAGNPDLGAAMDTPSTESYIQLVPLFASIIEDYQIFDYLKMTPHPPSEINNVSTLVDMDPDNEFLISPRLKYGRCLRGFLHTLLLLLQKK
;
A
#
# COMPACT_ATOMS: atom_id res chain seq x y z
N MET A 1 21.74 -16.99 6.01
CA MET A 1 22.00 -15.86 5.09
C MET A 1 20.67 -15.48 4.45
N PHE A 2 20.12 -14.31 4.76
CA PHE A 2 18.82 -13.89 4.20
C PHE A 2 19.02 -13.51 2.73
N LYS A 3 18.11 -13.99 1.87
CA LYS A 3 18.16 -13.72 0.43
C LYS A 3 17.80 -12.26 0.18
N THR A 4 18.67 -11.54 -0.52
CA THR A 4 18.40 -10.19 -1.00
C THR A 4 17.29 -10.25 -2.03
N LEU A 5 16.30 -9.38 -1.90
CA LEU A 5 15.17 -9.25 -2.80
C LEU A 5 15.54 -8.23 -3.89
N THR A 6 15.68 -6.95 -3.56
CA THR A 6 15.77 -5.88 -4.57
C THR A 6 17.10 -5.16 -4.60
N SER A 7 17.33 -4.36 -5.65
CA SER A 7 18.41 -3.36 -5.70
C SER A 7 17.83 -2.01 -5.26
N PRO A 8 18.19 -1.44 -4.09
CA PRO A 8 19.20 -1.84 -3.09
C PRO A 8 18.68 -2.87 -2.08
N ARG A 9 19.62 -3.52 -1.38
CA ARG A 9 19.52 -4.74 -0.52
C ARG A 9 18.32 -4.87 0.45
N ALA A 10 17.08 -4.81 -0.03
CA ALA A 10 15.93 -5.15 0.79
C ALA A 10 15.85 -6.66 0.98
N THR A 11 15.40 -7.10 2.14
CA THR A 11 15.22 -8.51 2.50
C THR A 11 13.79 -8.78 2.92
N LEU A 12 13.41 -10.06 3.04
CA LEU A 12 12.09 -10.44 3.53
C LEU A 12 11.85 -9.95 4.97
N LEU A 13 12.92 -9.84 5.78
CA LEU A 13 12.83 -9.26 7.12
C LEU A 13 12.39 -7.81 7.07
N ASP A 14 12.87 -7.02 6.10
CA ASP A 14 12.45 -5.62 5.99
C ASP A 14 10.96 -5.49 5.67
N VAL A 15 10.38 -6.48 4.98
CA VAL A 15 8.95 -6.52 4.66
C VAL A 15 8.08 -6.88 5.87
N ILE A 16 8.51 -7.88 6.65
CA ILE A 16 7.71 -8.48 7.74
C ILE A 16 8.00 -7.83 9.10
N SER A 17 9.14 -7.15 9.26
CA SER A 17 9.60 -6.60 10.55
C SER A 17 8.60 -5.68 11.24
N SER A 18 7.78 -4.95 10.47
CA SER A 18 6.75 -4.05 10.98
C SER A 18 5.64 -4.84 11.71
N GLU A 19 5.09 -5.87 11.06
CA GLU A 19 4.08 -6.75 11.64
C GLU A 19 4.65 -7.57 12.81
N ALA A 20 5.84 -8.16 12.63
CA ALA A 20 6.48 -8.94 13.68
C ALA A 20 6.80 -8.12 14.94
N GLY A 21 7.06 -6.82 14.78
CA GLY A 21 7.29 -5.88 15.88
C GLY A 21 6.02 -5.36 16.55
N ASN A 22 4.87 -5.47 15.89
CA ASN A 22 3.58 -5.06 16.43
C ASN A 22 2.44 -5.88 15.79
N PRO A 23 2.02 -7.00 16.43
CA PRO A 23 1.02 -7.91 15.87
C PRO A 23 -0.39 -7.31 15.79
N ASP A 24 -0.64 -6.17 16.46
CA ASP A 24 -1.94 -5.49 16.42
C ASP A 24 -2.13 -4.62 15.16
N LEU A 25 -1.10 -4.47 14.31
CA LEU A 25 -1.15 -3.70 13.07
C LEU A 25 -2.06 -4.30 11.98
N GLY A 26 -2.42 -5.59 12.10
CA GLY A 26 -3.14 -6.32 11.06
C GLY A 26 -2.29 -6.50 9.80
N ALA A 27 -2.90 -6.42 8.61
CA ALA A 27 -2.26 -6.64 7.30
C ALA A 27 -1.30 -5.50 6.85
N ALA A 28 -0.51 -4.93 7.76
CA ALA A 28 0.41 -3.84 7.47
C ALA A 28 1.82 -4.36 7.15
N MET A 29 2.00 -4.83 5.92
CA MET A 29 3.32 -5.15 5.38
C MET A 29 3.91 -3.93 4.68
N ASP A 30 5.13 -3.55 5.05
CA ASP A 30 5.84 -2.45 4.41
C ASP A 30 6.62 -2.94 3.20
N THR A 31 6.38 -2.34 2.04
CA THR A 31 7.13 -2.68 0.83
C THR A 31 8.31 -1.72 0.68
N PRO A 32 9.55 -2.23 0.63
CA PRO A 32 10.74 -1.37 0.56
C PRO A 32 10.93 -0.71 -0.82
N SER A 33 10.45 -1.35 -1.89
CA SER A 33 10.41 -0.76 -3.23
C SER A 33 9.31 -1.39 -4.10
N THR A 34 9.05 -0.77 -5.25
CA THR A 34 8.11 -1.32 -6.25
C THR A 34 8.53 -2.71 -6.75
N GLU A 35 9.83 -2.98 -6.85
CA GLU A 35 10.35 -4.28 -7.28
C GLU A 35 10.02 -5.41 -6.28
N SER A 36 9.87 -5.07 -4.99
CA SER A 36 9.53 -6.05 -3.95
C SER A 36 8.15 -6.66 -4.18
N TYR A 37 7.19 -5.89 -4.71
CA TYR A 37 5.87 -6.41 -5.09
C TYR A 37 5.96 -7.49 -6.17
N ILE A 38 6.92 -7.39 -7.09
CA ILE A 38 7.08 -8.33 -8.22
C ILE A 38 7.77 -9.61 -7.76
N GLN A 39 8.77 -9.51 -6.89
CA GLN A 39 9.53 -10.68 -6.46
C GLN A 39 8.84 -11.49 -5.36
N LEU A 40 8.00 -10.84 -4.55
CA LEU A 40 7.22 -11.45 -3.50
C LEU A 40 5.74 -11.55 -3.88
N VAL A 41 5.42 -11.62 -5.18
CA VAL A 41 4.02 -11.81 -5.66
C VAL A 41 3.29 -12.92 -4.90
N PRO A 42 3.86 -14.11 -4.65
CA PRO A 42 3.13 -15.16 -3.94
C PRO A 42 2.69 -14.78 -2.52
N LEU A 43 3.47 -13.93 -1.84
CA LEU A 43 3.16 -13.45 -0.49
C LEU A 43 2.15 -12.30 -0.53
N PHE A 44 2.38 -11.31 -1.40
CA PHE A 44 1.49 -10.16 -1.48
C PHE A 44 0.13 -10.51 -2.08
N ALA A 45 0.06 -11.44 -3.04
CA ALA A 45 -1.20 -11.85 -3.65
C ALA A 45 -2.18 -12.39 -2.59
N SER A 46 -1.75 -13.32 -1.73
CA SER A 46 -2.63 -13.88 -0.69
C SER A 46 -3.12 -12.83 0.30
N ILE A 47 -2.22 -11.92 0.73
CA ILE A 47 -2.57 -10.85 1.66
C ILE A 47 -3.55 -9.86 1.02
N ILE A 48 -3.34 -9.51 -0.25
CA ILE A 48 -4.19 -8.59 -0.99
C ILE A 48 -5.59 -9.18 -1.18
N GLU A 49 -5.71 -10.48 -1.49
CA GLU A 49 -7.00 -11.17 -1.63
C GLU A 49 -7.80 -11.14 -0.33
N ASP A 50 -7.15 -11.46 0.79
CA ASP A 50 -7.77 -11.47 2.11
C ASP A 50 -8.21 -10.06 2.54
N TYR A 51 -7.42 -9.02 2.25
CA TYR A 51 -7.71 -7.66 2.67
C TYR A 51 -8.74 -6.94 1.78
N GLN A 52 -8.65 -7.11 0.46
CA GLN A 52 -9.50 -6.37 -0.50
C GLN A 52 -10.83 -7.07 -0.82
N ILE A 53 -11.07 -8.28 -0.28
CA ILE A 53 -12.26 -9.09 -0.56
C ILE A 53 -12.50 -9.20 -2.08
N PHE A 54 -11.42 -9.41 -2.85
CA PHE A 54 -11.45 -9.48 -4.30
C PHE A 54 -10.46 -10.54 -4.79
N ASP A 55 -10.84 -11.29 -5.83
CA ASP A 55 -9.96 -12.31 -6.46
C ASP A 55 -8.83 -11.64 -7.25
N TYR A 56 -7.72 -11.35 -6.60
CA TYR A 56 -6.50 -10.79 -7.21
C TYR A 56 -5.90 -11.76 -8.25
N LEU A 57 -5.96 -13.07 -8.00
CA LEU A 57 -5.41 -14.13 -8.86
C LEU A 57 -6.13 -14.26 -10.21
N LYS A 58 -7.31 -13.65 -10.40
CA LYS A 58 -7.99 -13.59 -11.71
C LYS A 58 -7.33 -12.61 -12.70
N MET A 59 -6.21 -11.99 -12.33
CA MET A 59 -5.43 -11.07 -13.18
C MET A 59 -6.25 -9.90 -13.72
N THR A 60 -7.31 -9.48 -13.03
CA THR A 60 -8.04 -8.27 -13.43
C THR A 60 -7.15 -7.07 -13.07
N PRO A 61 -6.62 -6.31 -14.05
CA PRO A 61 -5.82 -5.14 -13.74
C PRO A 61 -6.67 -4.12 -12.97
N HIS A 62 -6.04 -3.40 -12.04
CA HIS A 62 -6.68 -2.28 -11.36
C HIS A 62 -7.26 -1.31 -12.41
N PRO A 63 -8.51 -0.83 -12.25
CA PRO A 63 -9.12 0.08 -13.21
C PRO A 63 -8.26 1.34 -13.39
N PRO A 64 -8.29 1.97 -14.58
CA PRO A 64 -7.61 3.25 -14.80
C PRO A 64 -7.99 4.27 -13.72
N SER A 65 -7.02 5.07 -13.28
CA SER A 65 -7.30 6.17 -12.36
C SER A 65 -8.06 7.27 -13.08
N GLU A 66 -9.35 7.40 -12.79
CA GLU A 66 -10.20 8.47 -13.30
C GLU A 66 -10.65 9.34 -12.12
N ILE A 67 -10.08 10.53 -12.02
CA ILE A 67 -10.63 11.59 -11.16
C ILE A 67 -11.61 12.35 -12.03
N ASN A 68 -12.86 11.89 -12.01
CA ASN A 68 -13.95 12.42 -12.83
C ASN A 68 -14.37 13.84 -12.43
N ASN A 69 -15.41 14.33 -13.10
CA ASN A 69 -16.02 15.62 -12.82
C ASN A 69 -16.52 15.69 -11.37
N VAL A 70 -15.85 16.51 -10.55
CA VAL A 70 -16.21 16.76 -9.14
C VAL A 70 -17.66 17.26 -9.01
N SER A 71 -18.22 17.85 -10.06
CA SER A 71 -19.60 18.33 -10.09
C SER A 71 -20.66 17.21 -10.04
N THR A 72 -20.28 15.94 -10.21
CA THR A 72 -21.21 14.81 -10.05
C THR A 72 -21.32 14.34 -8.60
N LEU A 73 -20.48 14.85 -7.69
CA LEU A 73 -20.54 14.52 -6.28
C LEU A 73 -21.77 15.19 -5.64
N VAL A 74 -22.44 14.45 -4.76
CA VAL A 74 -23.65 14.91 -4.04
C VAL A 74 -23.26 15.34 -2.63
N ASP A 75 -23.97 16.33 -2.10
CA ASP A 75 -23.86 16.68 -0.68
C ASP A 75 -24.36 15.52 0.19
N MET A 76 -23.49 15.03 1.08
CA MET A 76 -23.79 13.87 1.93
C MET A 76 -24.50 14.24 3.22
N ASP A 77 -24.55 15.54 3.58
CA ASP A 77 -25.23 16.00 4.79
C ASP A 77 -25.82 17.42 4.60
N PRO A 78 -26.93 17.55 3.84
CA PRO A 78 -27.51 18.85 3.53
C PRO A 78 -28.00 19.63 4.77
N ASP A 79 -28.43 18.91 5.80
CA ASP A 79 -28.97 19.49 7.03
C ASP A 79 -27.88 19.79 8.08
N ASN A 80 -26.61 19.43 7.81
CA ASN A 80 -25.44 19.61 8.67
C ASN A 80 -25.60 19.01 10.08
N GLU A 81 -26.31 17.90 10.21
CA GLU A 81 -26.60 17.30 11.52
C GLU A 81 -25.55 16.25 11.96
N PHE A 82 -24.76 15.71 11.03
CA PHE A 82 -23.93 14.52 11.29
C PHE A 82 -22.45 14.71 10.92
N LEU A 83 -22.16 15.49 9.89
CA LEU A 83 -20.89 15.46 9.20
C LEU A 83 -20.01 16.65 9.62
N ILE A 84 -19.07 16.39 10.53
CA ILE A 84 -18.19 17.43 11.10
C ILE A 84 -17.12 17.88 10.09
N SER A 85 -16.44 16.92 9.45
CA SER A 85 -15.39 17.21 8.46
C SER A 85 -15.12 16.02 7.54
N PRO A 86 -15.63 16.01 6.29
CA PRO A 86 -15.27 14.98 5.34
C PRO A 86 -13.80 15.17 4.92
N ARG A 87 -13.05 14.06 4.79
CA ARG A 87 -11.64 14.10 4.41
C ARG A 87 -11.31 13.01 3.41
N LEU A 88 -10.77 13.41 2.26
CA LEU A 88 -10.24 12.52 1.24
C LEU A 88 -8.72 12.66 1.17
N LYS A 89 -8.01 11.53 1.07
CA LYS A 89 -6.55 11.48 0.90
C LYS A 89 -6.19 10.44 -0.14
N TYR A 90 -5.12 10.70 -0.88
CA TYR A 90 -4.49 9.73 -1.75
C TYR A 90 -2.98 9.72 -1.51
N GLY A 91 -2.41 8.52 -1.47
CA GLY A 91 -0.96 8.33 -1.47
C GLY A 91 -0.39 8.35 -2.89
N ARG A 92 0.84 8.84 -3.03
CA ARG A 92 1.66 8.72 -4.24
C ARG A 92 3.09 8.39 -3.84
N CYS A 93 3.71 7.49 -4.60
CA CYS A 93 5.12 7.15 -4.46
C CYS A 93 5.87 7.69 -5.67
N LEU A 94 7.03 8.31 -5.45
CA LEU A 94 7.88 8.80 -6.54
C LEU A 94 8.58 7.61 -7.20
N ARG A 95 8.37 7.46 -8.51
CA ARG A 95 9.04 6.40 -9.30
C ARG A 95 10.56 6.56 -9.21
N GLY A 96 11.26 5.45 -8.98
CA GLY A 96 12.72 5.43 -8.87
C GLY A 96 13.25 5.78 -7.47
N PHE A 97 12.38 6.16 -6.54
CA PHE A 97 12.73 6.30 -5.13
C PHE A 97 12.26 5.09 -4.32
N LEU A 98 13.02 4.77 -3.28
CA LEU A 98 12.63 3.76 -2.31
C LEU A 98 11.45 4.25 -1.47
N HIS A 99 10.69 3.30 -0.94
CA HIS A 99 9.66 3.62 0.02
C HIS A 99 10.29 3.89 1.40
N THR A 100 9.52 4.57 2.25
CA THR A 100 9.95 5.26 3.47
C THR A 100 10.92 4.48 4.36
N LEU A 101 10.71 3.16 4.53
CA LEU A 101 11.52 2.32 5.41
C LEU A 101 13.02 2.34 5.04
N LEU A 102 13.35 2.24 3.75
CA LEU A 102 14.73 2.23 3.29
C LEU A 102 15.30 3.64 3.11
N LEU A 103 14.45 4.62 2.79
CA LEU A 103 14.87 6.00 2.57
C LEU A 103 15.31 6.68 3.88
N LEU A 104 14.71 6.32 5.03
CA LEU A 104 15.12 6.79 6.35
C LEU A 104 16.43 6.13 6.83
N LEU A 105 16.62 4.84 6.52
CA LEU A 105 17.83 4.10 6.92
C LEU A 105 19.09 4.51 6.13
N GLN A 106 18.94 5.07 4.93
CA GLN A 106 20.05 5.61 4.13
C GLN A 106 20.54 6.99 4.58
N LYS A 107 19.90 7.63 5.58
CA LYS A 107 20.33 8.92 6.14
C LYS A 107 21.26 8.82 7.36
N LYS A 108 21.92 7.68 7.55
CA LYS A 108 22.97 7.50 8.58
C LYS A 108 24.34 7.44 7.95
#